data_AF-A0A7M7LTL2-F1
#
_entry.id   AF-A0A7M7LTL2-F1
#
_cell.length_a   1.000
_cell.length_b   1.000
_cell.length_c   1.000
_cell.angle_alpha   90.00
_cell.angle_beta   90.00
_cell.angle_gamma   90.00
#
_symmetry.space_group_name_H-M   'P 1'
#
loop_
_entity.id
_entity.type
_entity.pdbx_description
1 polymer ?
#
loop_
_entity_poly.entity_id
_entity_poly.type
_entity_poly.pdbx_seq_one_letter_code
_entity_poly.pdbx_strand_id
1 'polypeptide(L)'
;MSQFFFWSPEEAAEKQVLQIGASACGATGVINVLRVLDLPSSVEEVAPHINTRLRAEDAPVIEYLHSRSVAGTTHEELIAGLEKSSQSKVFARFFPFHPRRDVNLSDWLKGWMRQGVVGLATLNLQRAVPQGYQVPDAWHHQMIYGVEDNKIYMCNPVVAESHADVMEQLCSESVLLIRRSDIMKRYSAEEDLRKIEVHPDMRWREMKVSDQVYKIIDEDMAIPLPKTAAYDVLRDCLFTSHVTIPAAYQSGITLCVRQDNIEACQRLTDAKQLPILESRKNEEEEEVEVVITSKRTEDSASGAASLIP
;
A
#
# COMPACT_ATOMS: atom_id res chain seq x y z
N MET A 1 -10.97 15.24 -23.08
CA MET A 1 -11.38 15.79 -21.76
C MET A 1 -10.35 15.36 -20.73
N SER A 2 -9.73 16.32 -20.04
CA SER A 2 -8.62 16.16 -19.08
C SER A 2 -9.03 15.54 -17.73
N GLN A 3 -10.34 15.46 -17.45
CA GLN A 3 -10.86 14.99 -16.17
C GLN A 3 -12.08 14.08 -16.32
N PHE A 4 -12.35 13.29 -15.28
CA PHE A 4 -13.59 12.54 -15.11
C PHE A 4 -13.94 12.47 -13.62
N PHE A 5 -15.23 12.64 -13.29
CA PHE A 5 -15.74 12.59 -11.93
C PHE A 5 -17.09 11.85 -11.91
N PHE A 6 -17.25 10.90 -10.98
CA PHE A 6 -18.56 10.35 -10.63
C PHE A 6 -19.34 11.30 -9.72
N TRP A 7 -18.63 11.93 -8.79
CA TRP A 7 -19.12 12.99 -7.90
C TRP A 7 -18.20 14.19 -8.02
N SER A 8 -18.75 15.40 -8.01
CA SER A 8 -17.92 16.58 -7.74
C SER A 8 -17.30 16.49 -6.33
N PRO A 9 -16.22 17.24 -6.03
CA PRO A 9 -15.67 17.29 -4.67
C PRO A 9 -16.71 17.66 -3.60
N GLU A 10 -17.64 18.56 -3.93
CA GLU A 10 -18.76 18.95 -3.06
C GLU A 10 -19.74 17.78 -2.86
N GLU A 11 -20.14 17.12 -3.94
CA GLU A 11 -21.00 15.94 -3.86
C GLU A 11 -20.34 14.80 -3.07
N ALA A 12 -19.03 14.59 -3.23
CA ALA A 12 -18.31 13.58 -2.48
C ALA A 12 -18.25 13.91 -0.99
N ALA A 13 -18.09 15.19 -0.63
CA ALA A 13 -18.13 15.63 0.76
C ALA A 13 -19.49 15.36 1.42
N GLU A 14 -20.59 15.52 0.67
CA GLU A 14 -21.95 15.28 1.13
C GLU A 14 -22.36 13.80 1.12
N LYS A 15 -21.99 13.06 0.07
CA LYS A 15 -22.47 11.69 -0.19
C LYS A 15 -21.59 10.59 0.41
N GLN A 16 -20.33 10.87 0.76
CA GLN A 16 -19.47 9.83 1.34
C GLN A 16 -20.04 9.32 2.67
N VAL A 17 -19.84 8.03 2.92
CA VAL A 17 -19.84 7.50 4.28
C VAL A 17 -18.47 7.75 4.88
N LEU A 18 -18.42 8.41 6.04
CA LEU A 18 -17.21 8.48 6.85
C LEU A 18 -16.98 7.14 7.55
N GLN A 19 -15.72 6.84 7.86
CA GLN A 19 -15.33 5.58 8.46
C GLN A 19 -16.23 5.21 9.66
N ILE A 20 -16.87 4.04 9.56
CA ILE A 20 -17.94 3.59 10.47
C ILE A 20 -17.43 2.95 11.77
N GLY A 21 -16.12 2.81 11.92
CA GLY A 21 -15.47 2.19 13.08
C GLY A 21 -13.99 1.90 12.85
N ALA A 22 -13.27 1.49 13.90
CA ALA A 22 -11.86 1.12 13.79
C ALA A 22 -11.66 -0.01 12.77
N SER A 23 -10.65 0.12 11.90
CA SER A 23 -10.34 -0.83 10.81
C SER A 23 -11.46 -1.04 9.77
N ALA A 24 -12.56 -0.28 9.80
CA ALA A 24 -13.72 -0.48 8.93
C ALA A 24 -13.63 0.25 7.58
N CYS A 25 -12.42 0.65 7.16
CA CYS A 25 -12.22 1.36 5.89
C CYS A 25 -12.69 0.55 4.67
N GLY A 26 -12.57 -0.78 4.72
CA GLY A 26 -13.06 -1.68 3.69
C GLY A 26 -14.58 -1.59 3.49
N ALA A 27 -15.35 -1.76 4.56
CA ALA A 27 -16.81 -1.66 4.52
C ALA A 27 -17.27 -0.26 4.07
N THR A 28 -16.63 0.80 4.57
CA THR A 28 -16.91 2.17 4.14
C THR A 28 -16.62 2.37 2.65
N GLY A 29 -15.49 1.86 2.14
CA GLY A 29 -15.16 1.90 0.71
C GLY A 29 -16.21 1.20 -0.15
N VAL A 30 -16.67 0.02 0.27
CA VAL A 30 -17.73 -0.74 -0.42
C VAL A 30 -19.04 0.03 -0.45
N ILE A 31 -19.48 0.64 0.65
CA ILE A 31 -20.72 1.43 0.67
C ILE A 31 -20.61 2.61 -0.31
N ASN A 32 -19.47 3.30 -0.36
CA ASN A 32 -19.27 4.40 -1.30
C ASN A 32 -19.32 3.92 -2.76
N VAL A 33 -18.66 2.79 -3.08
CA VAL A 33 -18.74 2.19 -4.43
C VAL A 33 -20.18 1.87 -4.81
N LEU A 34 -20.92 1.22 -3.91
CA LEU A 34 -22.32 0.85 -4.14
C LEU A 34 -23.21 2.09 -4.37
N ARG A 35 -22.95 3.19 -3.65
CA ARG A 35 -23.65 4.47 -3.89
C ARG A 35 -23.35 5.06 -5.27
N VAL A 36 -22.10 5.04 -5.73
CA VAL A 36 -21.75 5.51 -7.08
C VAL A 36 -22.41 4.65 -8.16
N LEU A 37 -22.57 3.35 -7.92
CA LEU A 37 -23.20 2.41 -8.85
C LEU A 37 -24.75 2.43 -8.78
N ASP A 38 -25.35 3.39 -8.09
CA ASP A 38 -26.80 3.51 -7.87
C ASP A 38 -27.42 2.26 -7.22
N LEU A 39 -26.69 1.65 -6.29
CA LEU A 39 -27.10 0.51 -5.47
C LEU A 39 -26.94 0.86 -3.97
N PRO A 40 -27.60 1.91 -3.46
CA PRO A 40 -27.36 2.36 -2.09
C PRO A 40 -27.65 1.25 -1.08
N SER A 41 -26.67 0.97 -0.20
CA SER A 41 -26.79 0.02 0.89
C SER A 41 -26.45 0.70 2.23
N SER A 42 -27.05 0.20 3.31
CA SER A 42 -26.76 0.67 4.65
C SER A 42 -25.49 0.04 5.22
N VAL A 43 -25.01 0.59 6.34
CA VAL A 43 -23.87 0.02 7.07
C VAL A 43 -24.19 -1.37 7.58
N GLU A 44 -25.42 -1.56 8.09
CA GLU A 44 -25.94 -2.80 8.64
C GLU A 44 -26.06 -3.90 7.58
N GLU A 45 -26.30 -3.51 6.33
CA GLU A 45 -26.35 -4.43 5.19
C GLU A 45 -24.95 -4.84 4.70
N VAL A 46 -23.97 -3.93 4.69
CA VAL A 46 -22.64 -4.20 4.14
C VAL A 46 -21.70 -4.82 5.18
N ALA A 47 -21.68 -4.31 6.41
CA ALA A 47 -20.70 -4.70 7.43
C ALA A 47 -20.65 -6.22 7.71
N PRO A 48 -21.78 -6.97 7.78
CA PRO A 48 -21.75 -8.42 7.99
C PRO A 48 -21.09 -9.21 6.85
N HIS A 49 -21.02 -8.64 5.65
CA HIS A 49 -20.43 -9.28 4.48
C HIS A 49 -18.94 -8.98 4.31
N ILE A 50 -18.40 -8.04 5.09
CA ILE A 50 -17.01 -7.62 5.05
C ILE A 50 -16.29 -8.15 6.29
N ASN A 51 -15.41 -9.13 6.10
CA ASN A 51 -14.63 -9.70 7.19
C ASN A 51 -13.59 -8.69 7.68
N THR A 52 -13.98 -7.85 8.65
CA THR A 52 -13.10 -6.84 9.25
C THR A 52 -12.46 -7.42 10.50
N ARG A 53 -11.17 -7.69 10.44
CA ARG A 53 -10.38 -8.16 11.60
C ARG A 53 -9.93 -6.98 12.44
N LEU A 54 -10.13 -7.06 13.75
CA LEU A 54 -9.68 -6.02 14.68
C LEU A 54 -8.24 -6.26 15.14
N ARG A 55 -7.61 -5.18 15.58
CA ARG A 55 -6.28 -5.19 16.18
C ARG A 55 -6.39 -5.66 17.63
N ALA A 56 -5.48 -6.50 18.09
CA ALA A 56 -5.42 -6.91 19.49
C ALA A 56 -4.70 -5.83 20.32
N GLU A 57 -5.31 -4.64 20.46
CA GLU A 57 -4.63 -3.43 20.97
C GLU A 57 -4.02 -3.57 22.36
N ASP A 58 -4.59 -4.39 23.22
CA ASP A 58 -4.12 -4.60 24.60
C ASP A 58 -3.33 -5.89 24.78
N ALA A 59 -3.04 -6.61 23.69
CA ALA A 59 -2.33 -7.89 23.76
C ALA A 59 -0.80 -7.72 23.93
N PRO A 60 -0.10 -8.76 24.42
CA PRO A 60 1.37 -8.81 24.41
C PRO A 60 1.95 -8.65 23.01
N VAL A 61 3.24 -8.33 22.93
CA VAL A 61 3.87 -7.88 21.66
C VAL A 61 3.70 -8.89 20.54
N ILE A 62 3.79 -10.20 20.82
CA ILE A 62 3.70 -11.24 19.79
C ILE A 62 2.29 -11.31 19.19
N GLU A 63 1.27 -11.42 20.06
CA GLU A 63 -0.13 -11.46 19.63
C GLU A 63 -0.55 -10.15 18.95
N TYR A 64 -0.08 -9.01 19.47
CA TYR A 64 -0.30 -7.72 18.84
C TYR A 64 0.26 -7.70 17.41
N LEU A 65 1.53 -8.04 17.21
CA LEU A 65 2.17 -8.07 15.89
C LEU A 65 1.44 -9.02 14.93
N HIS A 66 1.10 -10.23 15.36
CA HIS A 66 0.35 -11.18 14.54
C HIS A 66 -1.02 -10.61 14.15
N SER A 67 -1.77 -10.03 15.10
CA SER A 67 -3.06 -9.40 14.80
C SER A 67 -2.92 -8.24 13.82
N ARG A 68 -1.84 -7.43 13.92
CA ARG A 68 -1.57 -6.30 13.05
C ARG A 68 -1.31 -6.71 11.61
N SER A 69 -0.68 -7.86 11.38
CA SER A 69 -0.41 -8.36 10.02
C SER A 69 -1.67 -8.66 9.22
N VAL A 70 -2.79 -8.92 9.90
CA VAL A 70 -4.08 -9.29 9.28
C VAL A 70 -5.23 -8.32 9.61
N ALA A 71 -4.99 -7.26 10.38
CA ALA A 71 -6.04 -6.33 10.79
C ALA A 71 -6.66 -5.59 9.60
N GLY A 72 -7.98 -5.37 9.63
CA GLY A 72 -8.81 -4.81 8.56
C GLY A 72 -9.30 -5.90 7.60
N THR A 73 -9.24 -5.65 6.29
CA THR A 73 -9.88 -6.50 5.26
C THR A 73 -9.02 -6.57 4.02
N THR A 74 -8.90 -7.73 3.36
CA THR A 74 -8.13 -7.87 2.11
C THR A 74 -8.97 -7.53 0.87
N HIS A 75 -8.32 -7.38 -0.29
CA HIS A 75 -9.04 -7.04 -1.52
C HIS A 75 -9.99 -8.16 -1.99
N GLU A 76 -9.65 -9.43 -1.73
CA GLU A 76 -10.50 -10.58 -2.02
C GLU A 76 -11.78 -10.55 -1.16
N GLU A 77 -11.64 -10.18 0.11
CA GLU A 77 -12.77 -10.00 1.01
C GLU A 77 -13.64 -8.81 0.62
N LEU A 78 -13.04 -7.74 0.08
CA LEU A 78 -13.80 -6.63 -0.51
C LEU A 78 -14.60 -7.08 -1.74
N ILE A 79 -14.01 -7.87 -2.64
CA ILE A 79 -14.70 -8.40 -3.82
C ILE A 79 -15.86 -9.29 -3.39
N ALA A 80 -15.62 -10.24 -2.48
CA ALA A 80 -16.66 -11.11 -1.96
C ALA A 80 -17.77 -10.34 -1.22
N GLY A 81 -17.39 -9.29 -0.48
CA GLY A 81 -18.34 -8.42 0.20
C GLY A 81 -19.17 -7.55 -0.73
N LEU A 82 -18.58 -7.02 -1.81
CA LEU A 82 -19.28 -6.32 -2.89
C LEU A 82 -20.30 -7.22 -3.56
N GLU A 83 -19.91 -8.45 -3.90
CA GLU A 83 -20.80 -9.44 -4.51
C GLU A 83 -21.99 -9.74 -3.58
N LYS A 84 -21.73 -10.08 -2.31
CA LYS A 84 -22.79 -10.40 -1.34
C LYS A 84 -23.71 -9.22 -1.06
N SER A 85 -23.14 -8.04 -0.78
CA SER A 85 -23.92 -6.84 -0.43
C SER A 85 -24.75 -6.33 -1.60
N SER A 86 -24.28 -6.52 -2.83
CA SER A 86 -25.02 -6.13 -4.04
C SER A 86 -25.98 -7.22 -4.54
N GLN A 87 -26.06 -8.38 -3.90
CA GLN A 87 -26.81 -9.55 -4.39
C GLN A 87 -26.38 -9.95 -5.80
N SER A 88 -25.06 -10.02 -6.01
CA SER A 88 -24.42 -10.30 -7.29
C SER A 88 -24.78 -9.31 -8.41
N LYS A 89 -25.18 -8.07 -8.09
CA LYS A 89 -25.40 -7.01 -9.09
C LYS A 89 -24.12 -6.26 -9.46
N VAL A 90 -23.04 -6.45 -8.70
CA VAL A 90 -21.72 -5.87 -8.99
C VAL A 90 -20.74 -6.99 -9.34
N PHE A 91 -19.99 -6.77 -10.41
CA PHE A 91 -18.80 -7.54 -10.74
C PHE A 91 -17.56 -6.72 -10.37
N ALA A 92 -16.56 -7.36 -9.78
CA ALA A 92 -15.35 -6.70 -9.36
C ALA A 92 -14.10 -7.54 -9.67
N ARG A 93 -13.01 -6.86 -10.02
CA ARG A 93 -11.71 -7.50 -10.32
C ARG A 93 -10.56 -6.64 -9.83
N PHE A 94 -9.60 -7.29 -9.18
CA PHE A 94 -8.41 -6.63 -8.63
C PHE A 94 -7.25 -6.58 -9.62
N PHE A 95 -6.55 -5.44 -9.64
CA PHE A 95 -5.33 -5.20 -10.39
C PHE A 95 -4.20 -4.83 -9.42
N PRO A 96 -3.21 -5.70 -9.22
CA PRO A 96 -2.08 -5.41 -8.35
C PRO A 96 -1.14 -4.38 -8.99
N PHE A 97 -0.65 -3.45 -8.19
CA PHE A 97 0.28 -2.40 -8.64
C PHE A 97 1.73 -2.62 -8.16
N HIS A 98 1.95 -3.67 -7.36
CA HIS A 98 3.28 -4.18 -7.03
C HIS A 98 3.55 -5.52 -7.75
N PRO A 99 4.76 -5.78 -8.30
CA PRO A 99 5.84 -4.80 -8.51
C PRO A 99 5.40 -3.68 -9.47
N ARG A 100 6.19 -2.60 -9.57
CA ARG A 100 5.85 -1.37 -10.29
C ARG A 100 5.32 -1.67 -11.69
N ARG A 101 4.21 -1.03 -12.07
CA ARG A 101 3.53 -1.23 -13.35
C ARG A 101 3.87 -0.14 -14.35
N ASP A 102 3.95 -0.51 -15.62
CA ASP A 102 4.08 0.44 -16.73
C ASP A 102 2.68 0.91 -17.13
N VAL A 103 2.23 1.99 -16.48
CA VAL A 103 0.88 2.53 -16.67
C VAL A 103 0.85 4.02 -16.38
N ASN A 104 0.14 4.78 -17.22
CA ASN A 104 -0.33 6.10 -16.84
C ASN A 104 -1.63 5.92 -16.03
N LEU A 105 -1.55 6.04 -14.71
CA LEU A 105 -2.68 5.76 -13.82
C LEU A 105 -3.90 6.64 -14.15
N SER A 106 -3.68 7.93 -14.41
CA SER A 106 -4.76 8.88 -14.71
C SER A 106 -5.52 8.47 -15.98
N ASP A 107 -4.80 8.16 -17.06
CA ASP A 107 -5.42 7.74 -18.32
C ASP A 107 -6.09 6.37 -18.22
N TRP A 108 -5.47 5.44 -17.49
CA TRP A 108 -6.02 4.11 -17.25
C TRP A 108 -7.34 4.19 -16.46
N LEU A 109 -7.36 4.95 -15.35
CA LEU A 109 -8.57 5.16 -14.56
C LEU A 109 -9.65 5.90 -15.36
N LYS A 110 -9.31 7.01 -16.02
CA LYS A 110 -10.27 7.75 -16.89
C LYS A 110 -10.89 6.83 -17.94
N GLY A 111 -10.12 5.91 -18.52
CA GLY A 111 -10.60 4.92 -19.48
C GLY A 111 -11.67 3.99 -18.90
N TRP A 112 -11.46 3.50 -17.68
CA TRP A 112 -12.43 2.65 -16.97
C TRP A 112 -13.64 3.42 -16.48
N MET A 113 -13.44 4.58 -15.87
CA MET A 113 -14.53 5.38 -15.30
C MET A 113 -15.53 5.84 -16.36
N ARG A 114 -15.07 6.16 -17.58
CA ARG A 114 -15.95 6.46 -18.73
C ARG A 114 -16.87 5.32 -19.13
N GLN A 115 -16.52 4.09 -18.76
CA GLN A 115 -17.33 2.89 -19.00
C GLN A 115 -18.23 2.56 -17.79
N GLY A 116 -18.32 3.45 -16.80
CA GLY A 116 -19.11 3.23 -15.58
C GLY A 116 -18.42 2.33 -14.54
N VAL A 117 -17.10 2.17 -14.64
CA VAL A 117 -16.31 1.36 -13.70
C VAL A 117 -15.72 2.23 -12.59
N VAL A 118 -15.96 1.85 -11.34
CA VAL A 118 -15.52 2.56 -10.14
C VAL A 118 -14.27 1.89 -9.57
N GLY A 119 -13.26 2.67 -9.20
CA GLY A 119 -12.05 2.16 -8.56
C GLY A 119 -12.16 2.18 -7.03
N LEU A 120 -11.73 1.10 -6.38
CA LEU A 120 -11.50 1.01 -4.94
C LEU A 120 -10.03 0.67 -4.71
N ALA A 121 -9.26 1.65 -4.26
CA ALA A 121 -7.83 1.54 -4.05
C ALA A 121 -7.51 0.90 -2.69
N THR A 122 -6.59 -0.06 -2.69
CA THR A 122 -5.92 -0.61 -1.51
C THR A 122 -4.53 0.00 -1.42
N LEU A 123 -4.36 0.93 -0.48
CA LEU A 123 -3.18 1.80 -0.39
C LEU A 123 -2.36 1.50 0.86
N ASN A 124 -1.04 1.53 0.73
CA ASN A 124 -0.16 1.60 1.89
C ASN A 124 0.16 3.07 2.19
N LEU A 125 -0.57 3.68 3.15
CA LEU A 125 -0.38 5.08 3.52
C LEU A 125 0.96 5.36 4.24
N GLN A 126 1.74 4.31 4.54
CA GLN A 126 3.09 4.44 5.09
C GLN A 126 4.14 4.80 4.03
N ARG A 127 3.73 4.81 2.76
CA ARG A 127 4.51 5.24 1.59
C ARG A 127 4.20 6.69 1.26
N ALA A 128 5.15 7.36 0.60
CA ALA A 128 5.04 8.78 0.20
C ALA A 128 4.74 9.74 1.37
N VAL A 129 5.19 9.40 2.59
CA VAL A 129 5.07 10.29 3.75
C VAL A 129 6.20 11.33 3.69
N PRO A 130 5.89 12.64 3.67
CA PRO A 130 6.93 13.67 3.64
C PRO A 130 7.84 13.60 4.88
N GLN A 131 9.11 14.00 4.72
CA GLN A 131 10.06 14.00 5.83
C GLN A 131 9.55 14.87 7.00
N GLY A 132 9.65 14.35 8.22
CA GLY A 132 9.21 15.02 9.44
C GLY A 132 7.72 14.84 9.77
N TYR A 133 6.94 14.22 8.88
CA TYR A 133 5.54 13.87 9.17
C TYR A 133 5.46 12.48 9.81
N GLN A 134 4.44 12.30 10.64
CA GLN A 134 4.18 11.03 11.29
C GLN A 134 3.71 10.01 10.25
N VAL A 135 4.41 8.87 10.18
CA VAL A 135 4.02 7.74 9.33
C VAL A 135 2.65 7.23 9.78
N PRO A 136 1.64 7.16 8.89
CA PRO A 136 0.35 6.57 9.20
C PRO A 136 0.49 5.13 9.70
N ASP A 137 -0.46 4.69 10.50
CA ASP A 137 -0.40 3.36 11.14
C ASP A 137 -1.41 2.39 10.50
N ALA A 138 -1.53 2.38 9.17
CA ALA A 138 -2.48 1.53 8.48
C ALA A 138 -2.23 1.40 6.97
N TRP A 139 -2.63 0.25 6.44
CA TRP A 139 -3.17 0.14 5.08
C TRP A 139 -4.59 0.68 5.03
N HIS A 140 -5.03 1.17 3.89
CA HIS A 140 -6.31 1.84 3.78
C HIS A 140 -7.04 1.54 2.48
N HIS A 141 -8.37 1.56 2.53
CA HIS A 141 -9.25 1.35 1.40
C HIS A 141 -10.02 2.63 1.08
N GLN A 142 -9.84 3.13 -0.14
CA GLN A 142 -10.46 4.39 -0.56
C GLN A 142 -11.08 4.26 -1.95
N MET A 143 -12.35 4.66 -2.08
CA MET A 143 -13.00 4.73 -3.39
C MET A 143 -12.48 5.94 -4.15
N ILE A 144 -12.10 5.74 -5.41
CA ILE A 144 -11.72 6.78 -6.35
C ILE A 144 -13.00 7.31 -7.01
N TYR A 145 -13.37 8.55 -6.71
CA TYR A 145 -14.55 9.20 -7.28
C TYR A 145 -14.23 10.16 -8.44
N GLY A 146 -12.96 10.55 -8.58
CA GLY A 146 -12.55 11.51 -9.61
C GLY A 146 -11.08 11.39 -9.98
N VAL A 147 -10.76 11.78 -11.22
CA VAL A 147 -9.40 11.76 -11.76
C VAL A 147 -9.19 12.95 -12.69
N GLU A 148 -8.07 13.64 -12.49
CA GLU A 148 -7.49 14.64 -13.37
C GLU A 148 -6.11 14.18 -13.82
N ASP A 149 -5.46 14.92 -14.72
CA ASP A 149 -4.16 14.51 -15.27
C ASP A 149 -3.09 14.31 -14.19
N ASN A 150 -3.08 15.12 -13.12
CA ASN A 150 -2.08 15.07 -12.05
C ASN A 150 -2.62 14.72 -10.66
N LYS A 151 -3.93 14.48 -10.53
CA LYS A 151 -4.59 14.29 -9.23
C LYS A 151 -5.60 13.15 -9.26
N ILE A 152 -5.61 12.38 -8.18
CA ILE A 152 -6.61 11.35 -7.93
C ILE A 152 -7.46 11.79 -6.73
N TYR A 153 -8.77 11.75 -6.92
CA TYR A 153 -9.75 12.17 -5.92
C TYR A 153 -10.39 10.93 -5.31
N MET A 154 -10.25 10.81 -3.99
CA MET A 154 -10.66 9.63 -3.24
C MET A 154 -11.50 10.03 -2.03
N CYS A 155 -12.41 9.16 -1.60
CA CYS A 155 -13.21 9.38 -0.39
C CYS A 155 -12.89 8.36 0.70
N ASN A 156 -13.37 8.64 1.91
CA ASN A 156 -12.98 7.99 3.16
C ASN A 156 -11.49 8.22 3.55
N PRO A 157 -11.09 9.45 3.93
CA PRO A 157 -11.82 10.72 3.82
C PRO A 157 -11.73 11.30 2.40
N VAL A 158 -12.50 12.36 2.12
CA VAL A 158 -12.37 13.12 0.86
C VAL A 158 -11.01 13.80 0.80
N VAL A 159 -10.20 13.37 -0.16
CA VAL A 159 -8.84 13.86 -0.42
C VAL A 159 -8.60 13.99 -1.91
N ALA A 160 -7.64 14.85 -2.27
CA ALA A 160 -7.13 15.00 -3.62
C ALA A 160 -5.61 14.88 -3.56
N GLU A 161 -5.10 13.74 -3.99
CA GLU A 161 -3.68 13.40 -3.87
C GLU A 161 -2.98 13.46 -5.23
N SER A 162 -1.68 13.71 -5.22
CA SER A 162 -0.90 13.74 -6.44
C SER A 162 -0.80 12.33 -7.05
N HIS A 163 -0.71 12.25 -8.38
CA HIS A 163 -0.46 10.98 -9.07
C HIS A 163 0.79 10.26 -8.53
N ALA A 164 1.86 11.00 -8.24
CA ALA A 164 3.11 10.43 -7.76
C ALA A 164 2.94 9.76 -6.39
N ASP A 165 2.27 10.43 -5.46
CA ASP A 165 2.07 9.91 -4.10
C ASP A 165 1.16 8.68 -4.11
N VAL A 166 0.06 8.73 -4.87
CA VAL A 166 -0.85 7.59 -5.02
C VAL A 166 -0.14 6.40 -5.66
N MET A 167 0.72 6.62 -6.67
CA MET A 167 1.48 5.54 -7.28
C MET A 167 2.49 4.91 -6.32
N GLU A 168 3.15 5.68 -5.46
CA GLU A 168 4.05 5.13 -4.44
C GLU A 168 3.30 4.34 -3.36
N GLN A 169 2.06 4.73 -3.03
CA GLN A 169 1.18 3.98 -2.11
C GLN A 169 0.59 2.71 -2.75
N LEU A 170 0.27 2.75 -4.05
CA LEU A 170 -0.21 1.62 -4.84
C LEU A 170 0.92 0.64 -5.21
N CYS A 171 2.17 1.09 -5.28
CA CYS A 171 3.33 0.25 -5.57
C CYS A 171 4.08 -0.12 -4.28
N SER A 172 3.36 -0.73 -3.33
CA SER A 172 3.94 -1.20 -2.06
C SER A 172 4.04 -2.72 -2.03
N GLU A 173 5.15 -3.24 -1.52
CA GLU A 173 5.18 -4.62 -1.03
C GLU A 173 4.11 -4.83 0.05
N SER A 174 3.70 -6.08 0.24
CA SER A 174 2.77 -6.52 1.28
C SER A 174 3.43 -6.51 2.67
N VAL A 175 3.80 -5.31 3.13
CA VAL A 175 4.50 -5.05 4.40
C VAL A 175 3.79 -3.96 5.21
N LEU A 176 3.99 -3.97 6.52
CA LEU A 176 3.47 -2.97 7.44
C LEU A 176 4.57 -2.58 8.44
N LEU A 177 4.72 -1.28 8.65
CA LEU A 177 5.59 -0.69 9.67
C LEU A 177 4.82 -0.56 10.99
N ILE A 178 5.39 -1.08 12.06
CA ILE A 178 4.86 -1.00 13.43
C ILE A 178 5.77 -0.10 14.24
N ARG A 179 5.19 0.91 14.91
CA ARG A 179 5.96 1.92 15.64
C ARG A 179 6.70 1.32 16.83
N ARG A 180 7.88 1.85 17.11
CA ARG A 180 8.67 1.55 18.33
C ARG A 180 7.84 1.67 19.60
N SER A 181 7.05 2.73 19.73
CA SER A 181 6.20 2.95 20.90
C SER A 181 5.21 1.81 21.14
N ASP A 182 4.70 1.20 20.07
CA ASP A 182 3.75 0.08 20.18
C ASP A 182 4.41 -1.21 20.65
N ILE A 183 5.66 -1.43 20.23
CA ILE A 183 6.51 -2.52 20.71
C ILE A 183 6.79 -2.35 22.20
N MET A 184 7.34 -1.19 22.58
CA MET A 184 7.78 -0.92 23.95
C MET A 184 6.62 -0.89 24.96
N LYS A 185 5.42 -0.45 24.53
CA LYS A 185 4.22 -0.47 25.38
C LYS A 185 3.81 -1.90 25.77
N ARG A 186 4.10 -2.90 24.93
CA ARG A 186 3.58 -4.27 25.03
C ARG A 186 4.63 -5.32 25.38
N TYR A 187 5.90 -4.93 25.36
CA TYR A 187 7.00 -5.82 25.69
C TYR A 187 7.00 -6.20 27.18
N SER A 188 7.24 -7.49 27.44
CA SER A 188 7.52 -8.04 28.77
C SER A 188 8.80 -8.86 28.73
N ALA A 189 9.65 -8.74 29.76
CA ALA A 189 10.91 -9.46 29.87
C ALA A 189 10.74 -11.00 29.98
N GLU A 190 9.54 -11.45 30.32
CA GLU A 190 9.20 -12.87 30.48
C GLU A 190 8.83 -13.54 29.14
N GLU A 191 8.63 -12.76 28.08
CA GLU A 191 8.15 -13.26 26.79
C GLU A 191 9.30 -13.77 25.89
N ASP A 192 9.17 -15.00 25.40
CA ASP A 192 10.12 -15.58 24.44
C ASP A 192 9.80 -15.11 23.01
N LEU A 193 10.49 -14.03 22.57
CA LEU A 193 10.28 -13.41 21.26
C LEU A 193 10.60 -14.34 20.07
N ARG A 194 11.31 -15.46 20.27
CA ARG A 194 11.49 -16.47 19.21
C ARG A 194 10.16 -17.06 18.75
N LYS A 195 9.11 -16.95 19.56
CA LYS A 195 7.74 -17.37 19.19
C LYS A 195 7.11 -16.50 18.10
N ILE A 196 7.63 -15.30 17.84
CA ILE A 196 7.25 -14.49 16.67
C ILE A 196 7.40 -15.32 15.37
N GLU A 197 8.47 -16.09 15.29
CA GLU A 197 8.85 -16.89 14.13
C GLU A 197 8.11 -18.24 14.01
N VAL A 198 7.26 -18.57 14.97
CA VAL A 198 6.36 -19.74 14.92
C VAL A 198 5.13 -19.46 14.04
N HIS A 199 5.03 -18.25 13.47
CA HIS A 199 3.97 -17.87 12.55
C HIS A 199 3.96 -18.75 11.27
N PRO A 200 2.78 -19.12 10.72
CA PRO A 200 2.67 -19.95 9.52
C PRO A 200 3.18 -19.27 8.24
N ASP A 201 3.11 -17.94 8.17
CA ASP A 201 3.68 -17.17 7.06
C ASP A 201 5.21 -17.09 7.20
N MET A 202 5.94 -17.71 6.26
CA MET A 202 7.40 -17.78 6.24
C MET A 202 8.08 -16.41 6.14
N ARG A 203 7.37 -15.39 5.65
CA ARG A 203 7.91 -14.02 5.55
C ARG A 203 8.31 -13.44 6.90
N TRP A 204 7.71 -13.89 8.01
CA TRP A 204 8.15 -13.48 9.34
C TRP A 204 9.61 -13.86 9.58
N ARG A 205 10.00 -15.08 9.19
CA ARG A 205 11.37 -15.61 9.32
C ARG A 205 12.31 -14.94 8.35
N GLU A 206 11.88 -14.75 7.12
CA GLU A 206 12.68 -14.10 6.07
C GLU A 206 12.99 -12.65 6.43
N MET A 207 12.02 -11.93 7.00
CA MET A 207 12.16 -10.56 7.49
C MET A 207 12.85 -10.47 8.87
N LYS A 208 13.10 -11.62 9.53
CA LYS A 208 13.71 -11.71 10.86
C LYS A 208 13.04 -10.76 11.86
N VAL A 209 11.71 -10.85 11.95
CA VAL A 209 10.93 -9.90 12.74
C VAL A 209 11.33 -9.95 14.21
N SER A 210 11.66 -11.12 14.76
CA SER A 210 12.16 -11.21 16.14
C SER A 210 13.43 -10.37 16.36
N ASP A 211 14.37 -10.39 15.42
CA ASP A 211 15.63 -9.67 15.53
C ASP A 211 15.42 -8.16 15.50
N GLN A 212 14.46 -7.69 14.68
CA GLN A 212 14.05 -6.28 14.64
C GLN A 212 13.47 -5.83 15.99
N VAL A 213 12.65 -6.67 16.63
CA VAL A 213 12.07 -6.38 17.95
C VAL A 213 13.16 -6.38 19.03
N TYR A 214 14.05 -7.37 19.04
CA TYR A 214 15.20 -7.40 19.96
C TYR A 214 16.04 -6.13 19.84
N LYS A 215 16.34 -5.70 18.61
CA LYS A 215 17.09 -4.46 18.36
C LYS A 215 16.43 -3.24 19.02
N ILE A 216 15.11 -3.10 18.90
CA ILE A 216 14.37 -1.99 19.53
C ILE A 216 14.51 -2.04 21.05
N ILE A 217 14.37 -3.23 21.65
CA ILE A 217 14.49 -3.42 23.10
C ILE A 217 15.91 -3.12 23.58
N ASP A 218 16.93 -3.63 22.89
CA ASP A 218 18.33 -3.41 23.21
C ASP A 218 18.69 -1.91 23.12
N GLU A 219 18.23 -1.22 22.09
CA GLU A 219 18.38 0.24 21.95
C GLU A 219 17.72 1.00 23.12
N ASP A 220 16.61 0.50 23.67
CA ASP A 220 15.93 1.16 24.80
C ASP A 220 16.66 0.93 26.13
N MET A 221 17.16 -0.28 26.33
CA MET A 221 17.83 -0.71 27.57
C MET A 221 19.27 -0.19 27.67
N ALA A 222 19.94 0.05 26.55
CA ALA A 222 21.34 0.47 26.51
C ALA A 222 21.58 1.92 26.99
N ILE A 223 20.54 2.72 27.23
CA ILE A 223 20.70 4.16 27.39
C ILE A 223 20.31 4.65 28.79
N PRO A 224 21.29 5.02 29.63
CA PRO A 224 21.06 5.61 30.94
C PRO A 224 20.93 7.14 30.87
N LEU A 225 20.42 7.71 29.77
CA LEU A 225 20.27 9.16 29.65
C LEU A 225 18.96 9.63 30.30
N PRO A 226 18.96 10.79 30.98
CA PRO A 226 17.72 11.37 31.49
C PRO A 226 16.80 11.70 30.32
N LYS A 227 15.54 11.24 30.42
CA LYS A 227 14.46 11.50 29.44
C LYS A 227 14.17 13.00 29.38
N THR A 228 14.88 13.70 28.50
CA THR A 228 14.74 15.13 28.22
C THR A 228 14.20 15.33 26.81
N ALA A 229 13.68 16.51 26.50
CA ALA A 229 13.23 16.81 25.13
C ALA A 229 14.34 16.66 24.08
N ALA A 230 15.61 16.96 24.45
CA ALA A 230 16.77 16.73 23.57
C ALA A 230 17.05 15.24 23.35
N TYR A 231 16.79 14.40 24.36
CA TYR A 231 16.89 12.95 24.23
C TYR A 231 15.84 12.41 23.26
N ASP A 232 14.58 12.85 23.33
CA ASP A 232 13.53 12.41 22.41
C ASP A 232 13.87 12.74 20.94
N VAL A 233 14.43 13.93 20.68
CA VAL A 233 14.87 14.31 19.32
C VAL A 233 16.02 13.42 18.83
N LEU A 234 17.05 13.20 19.67
CA LEU A 234 18.17 12.34 19.29
C LEU A 234 17.74 10.88 19.10
N ARG A 235 16.82 10.40 19.93
CA ARG A 235 16.21 9.07 19.84
C ARG A 235 15.52 8.88 18.50
N ASP A 236 14.70 9.84 18.10
CA ASP A 236 13.93 9.76 16.85
C ASP A 236 14.83 9.86 15.60
N CYS A 237 16.03 10.45 15.71
CA CYS A 237 17.02 10.51 14.64
C CYS A 237 17.95 9.28 14.57
N LEU A 238 18.31 8.69 15.70
CA LEU A 238 19.38 7.69 15.78
C LEU A 238 18.86 6.25 15.89
N PHE A 239 17.66 6.04 16.41
CA PHE A 239 17.17 4.70 16.73
C PHE A 239 16.16 4.17 15.72
N THR A 240 15.99 2.86 15.79
CA THR A 240 15.02 2.15 14.99
C THR A 240 13.63 2.62 15.38
N SER A 241 12.96 3.30 14.45
CA SER A 241 11.64 3.91 14.68
C SER A 241 10.49 2.92 14.46
N HIS A 242 10.69 1.89 13.63
CA HIS A 242 9.66 0.92 13.29
C HIS A 242 10.22 -0.50 13.11
N VAL A 243 9.39 -1.50 13.35
CA VAL A 243 9.55 -2.89 12.91
C VAL A 243 8.78 -3.08 11.62
N THR A 244 9.36 -3.75 10.64
CA THR A 244 8.67 -4.16 9.41
C THR A 244 8.15 -5.59 9.59
N ILE A 245 6.84 -5.77 9.41
CA ILE A 245 6.19 -7.08 9.44
C ILE A 245 5.48 -7.38 8.11
N PRO A 246 5.24 -8.67 7.79
CA PRO A 246 4.36 -9.03 6.69
C PRO A 246 2.95 -8.44 6.88
N ALA A 247 2.32 -8.03 5.79
CA ALA A 247 0.91 -7.64 5.76
C ALA A 247 0.12 -8.62 4.88
N ALA A 248 -1.15 -8.83 5.21
CA ALA A 248 -2.10 -9.59 4.39
C ALA A 248 -2.60 -8.80 3.17
N TYR A 249 -2.34 -7.49 3.13
CA TYR A 249 -2.75 -6.61 2.05
C TYR A 249 -1.89 -6.79 0.81
N GLN A 250 -2.51 -6.63 -0.35
CA GLN A 250 -1.81 -6.40 -1.61
C GLN A 250 -2.21 -5.03 -2.13
N SER A 251 -1.23 -4.21 -2.53
CA SER A 251 -1.50 -2.88 -3.06
C SER A 251 -2.01 -2.95 -4.49
N GLY A 252 -3.02 -2.15 -4.80
CA GLY A 252 -3.64 -2.15 -6.12
C GLY A 252 -5.04 -1.56 -6.10
N ILE A 253 -5.77 -1.78 -7.20
CA ILE A 253 -7.09 -1.21 -7.41
C ILE A 253 -8.08 -2.33 -7.76
N THR A 254 -9.15 -2.43 -6.98
CA THR A 254 -10.33 -3.22 -7.32
C THR A 254 -11.23 -2.37 -8.21
N LEU A 255 -11.40 -2.78 -9.46
CA LEU A 255 -12.34 -2.18 -10.39
C LEU A 255 -13.71 -2.84 -10.22
N CYS A 256 -14.75 -2.03 -10.07
CA CYS A 256 -16.11 -2.46 -9.75
C CYS A 256 -17.10 -1.92 -10.79
N VAL A 257 -18.03 -2.75 -11.27
CA VAL A 257 -19.00 -2.36 -12.29
C VAL A 257 -20.32 -3.09 -12.08
N ARG A 258 -21.43 -2.48 -12.47
CA ARG A 258 -22.74 -3.16 -12.46
C ARG A 258 -22.77 -4.28 -13.50
N GLN A 259 -23.34 -5.42 -13.14
CA GLN A 259 -23.46 -6.58 -14.03
C GLN A 259 -24.43 -6.36 -15.21
N ASP A 260 -25.32 -5.37 -15.13
CA ASP A 260 -26.18 -4.98 -16.26
C ASP A 260 -25.43 -4.18 -17.34
N ASN A 261 -24.23 -3.66 -17.03
CA ASN A 261 -23.32 -3.10 -18.02
C ASN A 261 -22.45 -4.21 -18.64
N ILE A 262 -23.09 -5.01 -19.49
CA ILE A 262 -22.51 -6.23 -20.10
C ILE A 262 -21.20 -5.93 -20.82
N GLU A 263 -21.12 -4.81 -21.54
CA GLU A 263 -19.91 -4.44 -22.30
C GLU A 263 -18.72 -4.17 -21.37
N ALA A 264 -18.92 -3.36 -20.32
CA ALA A 264 -17.86 -3.06 -19.36
C ALA A 264 -17.46 -4.30 -18.56
N CYS A 265 -18.42 -5.16 -18.20
CA CYS A 265 -18.15 -6.46 -17.56
C CYS A 265 -17.28 -7.37 -18.44
N GLN A 266 -17.61 -7.50 -19.73
CA GLN A 266 -16.83 -8.31 -20.66
C GLN A 266 -15.41 -7.75 -20.81
N ARG A 267 -15.28 -6.43 -21.01
CA ARG A 267 -13.97 -5.77 -21.10
C ARG A 267 -13.15 -5.93 -19.82
N LEU A 268 -13.77 -5.83 -18.65
CA LEU A 268 -13.10 -6.02 -17.36
C LEU A 268 -12.69 -7.49 -17.14
N THR A 269 -13.48 -8.44 -17.65
CA THR A 269 -13.16 -9.88 -17.65
C THR A 269 -11.98 -10.19 -18.56
N ASP A 270 -11.94 -9.61 -19.76
CA ASP A 270 -10.90 -9.86 -20.76
C ASP A 270 -9.63 -9.02 -20.54
N ALA A 271 -9.69 -8.01 -19.66
CA ALA A 271 -8.56 -7.15 -19.38
C ALA A 271 -7.33 -7.96 -18.93
N LYS A 272 -6.18 -7.69 -19.55
CA LYS A 272 -4.91 -8.27 -19.12
C LYS A 272 -4.44 -7.58 -17.84
N GLN A 273 -3.60 -8.27 -17.08
CA GLN A 273 -2.88 -7.62 -15.99
C GLN A 273 -2.00 -6.49 -16.53
N LEU A 274 -1.80 -5.46 -15.71
CA LEU A 274 -0.94 -4.34 -16.06
C LEU A 274 0.50 -4.84 -16.28
N PRO A 275 1.18 -4.41 -17.37
CA PRO A 275 2.56 -4.80 -17.62
C PRO A 275 3.44 -4.32 -16.47
N ILE A 276 4.43 -5.14 -16.11
CA ILE A 276 5.44 -4.75 -15.12
C ILE A 276 6.34 -3.74 -15.81
N LEU A 277 6.63 -2.63 -15.13
CA LEU A 277 7.67 -1.72 -15.57
C LEU A 277 9.00 -2.45 -15.37
N GLU A 278 9.55 -3.00 -16.44
CA GLU A 278 10.88 -3.58 -16.41
C GLU A 278 11.83 -2.47 -15.94
N SER A 279 12.55 -2.74 -14.85
CA SER A 279 13.64 -1.86 -14.46
C SER A 279 14.58 -1.81 -15.65
N ARG A 280 14.82 -0.61 -16.21
CA ARG A 280 15.98 -0.39 -17.09
C ARG A 280 17.23 -0.70 -16.26
N LYS A 281 17.62 -1.96 -16.23
CA LYS A 281 18.82 -2.44 -15.55
C LYS A 281 19.90 -2.90 -16.52
N ASN A 282 19.67 -2.79 -17.83
CA ASN A 282 20.60 -3.33 -18.83
C ASN A 282 21.19 -2.31 -19.82
N GLU A 283 20.87 -1.01 -19.75
CA GLU A 283 21.47 -0.03 -20.69
C GLU A 283 22.64 0.77 -20.07
N GLU A 284 22.62 1.07 -18.77
CA GLU A 284 23.75 1.77 -18.13
C GLU A 284 24.93 0.85 -17.80
N GLU A 285 24.71 -0.45 -17.54
CA GLU A 285 25.81 -1.41 -17.35
C GLU A 285 26.49 -1.78 -18.69
N GLU A 286 25.74 -1.90 -19.80
CA GLU A 286 26.33 -2.11 -21.13
C GLU A 286 27.03 -0.85 -21.66
N GLU A 287 26.49 0.36 -21.48
CA GLU A 287 27.21 1.59 -21.91
C GLU A 287 28.50 1.79 -21.11
N VAL A 288 28.51 1.50 -19.80
CA VAL A 288 29.72 1.58 -18.98
C VAL A 288 30.73 0.49 -19.38
N GLU A 289 30.29 -0.74 -19.67
CA GLU A 289 31.19 -1.83 -20.09
C GLU A 289 31.75 -1.62 -21.50
N VAL A 290 30.97 -1.06 -22.44
CA VAL A 290 31.41 -0.67 -23.79
C VAL A 290 32.40 0.51 -23.74
N VAL A 291 32.18 1.50 -22.86
CA VAL A 291 33.11 2.62 -22.68
C VAL A 291 34.43 2.17 -22.01
N ILE A 292 34.38 1.22 -21.07
CA ILE A 292 35.59 0.68 -20.41
C ILE A 292 36.39 -0.21 -21.37
N THR A 293 35.73 -1.01 -22.20
CA THR A 293 36.41 -1.86 -23.19
C THR A 293 37.04 -1.02 -24.31
N SER A 294 36.34 0.02 -24.80
CA SER A 294 36.87 0.95 -25.81
C SER A 294 38.13 1.70 -25.33
N LYS A 295 38.13 2.22 -24.09
CA LYS A 295 39.31 2.90 -23.52
C LYS A 295 40.52 1.98 -23.33
N ARG A 296 40.31 0.71 -22.95
CA ARG A 296 41.41 -0.26 -22.83
C ARG A 296 42.06 -0.61 -24.17
N THR A 297 41.31 -0.60 -25.26
CA THR A 297 41.86 -0.81 -26.61
C THR A 297 42.64 0.38 -27.15
N GLU A 298 42.29 1.62 -26.77
CA GLU A 298 43.06 2.80 -27.19
C GLU A 298 44.35 2.99 -26.38
N ASP A 299 44.33 2.71 -25.07
CA ASP A 299 45.52 2.86 -24.21
C ASP A 299 46.57 1.76 -24.42
N SER A 300 46.18 0.60 -24.97
CA SER A 300 47.14 -0.47 -25.32
C SER A 300 47.79 -0.29 -26.70
N ALA A 301 47.23 0.56 -27.56
CA ALA A 301 47.78 0.83 -28.90
C ALA A 301 48.79 2.00 -28.92
N SER A 302 48.83 2.86 -27.90
CA SER A 302 49.71 4.05 -27.88
C SER A 302 51.06 3.86 -27.17
N GLY A 303 51.29 2.72 -26.51
CA GLY A 303 52.49 2.47 -25.67
C GLY A 303 53.67 1.75 -26.33
N ALA A 304 53.58 1.35 -27.61
CA ALA A 304 54.60 0.50 -28.24
C ALA A 304 55.24 1.15 -29.49
N ALA A 305 55.78 2.36 -29.36
CA ALA A 305 56.70 2.91 -30.35
C ALA A 305 57.61 3.99 -29.74
N SER A 306 58.77 3.59 -29.23
CA SER A 306 60.07 4.31 -29.35
C SER A 306 60.99 3.91 -28.20
N LEU A 307 62.05 3.15 -28.50
CA LEU A 307 63.30 3.10 -27.73
C LEU A 307 64.31 2.21 -28.49
N ILE A 308 64.97 2.71 -29.54
CA ILE A 308 66.33 2.32 -29.95
C ILE A 308 66.95 3.55 -30.65
N PRO A 309 68.19 3.93 -30.30
CA PRO A 309 69.31 3.74 -31.24
C PRO A 309 70.31 2.69 -30.75
#